data_AF-A0A931VTH4-F1
#
_entry.id   AF-A0A931VTH4-F1
#
_cell.length_a   1.000
_cell.length_b   1.000
_cell.length_c   1.000
_cell.angle_alpha   90.00
_cell.angle_beta   90.00
_cell.angle_gamma   90.00
#
_symmetry.space_group_name_H-M   'P 1'
#
loop_
_entity.id
_entity.type
_entity.pdbx_description
1 polymer ?
#
loop_
_entity_poly.entity_id
_entity_poly.type
_entity_poly.pdbx_seq_one_letter_code
_entity_poly.pdbx_strand_id
1 'polypeptide(L)' 'MRHISFVVLDGNVAGRGRNVVSNHGLRSLDAVHLGTAILLRESLGAEIPFLTVDARLAGAARREGFKVIEAE' A
#
# COMPACT_ATOMS: atom_id res chain seq x y z
N MET A 1 -9.10 17.81 -12.17
CA MET A 1 -9.36 16.52 -12.83
C MET A 1 -8.95 15.42 -11.86
N ARG A 2 -9.85 14.52 -11.43
CA ARG A 2 -9.46 13.39 -10.57
C ARG A 2 -8.85 12.31 -11.46
N HIS A 3 -7.56 12.02 -11.27
CA HIS A 3 -6.87 10.95 -11.98
C HIS A 3 -7.00 9.66 -11.18
N ILE A 4 -7.57 8.61 -11.78
CA ILE A 4 -7.66 7.27 -11.18
C ILE A 4 -6.90 6.32 -12.10
N SER A 5 -5.89 5.65 -11.55
CA SER A 5 -5.14 4.60 -12.25
C SER A 5 -5.61 3.23 -11.77
N PHE A 6 -5.74 2.28 -12.68
CA PHE A 6 -5.98 0.88 -12.34
C PHE A 6 -4.65 0.15 -12.21
N VAL A 7 -4.47 -0.59 -11.13
CA VAL A 7 -3.36 -1.54 -10.97
C VAL A 7 -3.94 -2.95 -11.06
N VAL A 8 -3.42 -3.74 -12.00
CA VAL A 8 -3.83 -5.14 -12.18
C VAL A 8 -3.26 -5.96 -11.02
N LEU A 9 -4.09 -6.78 -10.38
CA LEU A 9 -3.65 -7.74 -9.38
C LEU A 9 -3.01 -8.95 -10.07
N ASP A 10 -1.71 -8.85 -10.32
CA ASP A 10 -0.91 -9.91 -10.91
C ASP A 10 -0.09 -10.68 -9.85
N GLY A 11 0.79 -11.58 -10.32
CA GLY A 11 1.69 -12.34 -9.44
C GLY A 11 2.65 -11.46 -8.61
N ASN A 12 3.04 -10.29 -9.12
CA ASN A 12 3.93 -9.37 -8.40
C ASN A 12 3.19 -8.73 -7.22
N VAL A 13 1.97 -8.25 -7.47
CA VAL A 13 1.12 -7.69 -6.40
C VAL A 13 0.79 -8.76 -5.36
N ALA A 14 0.45 -9.98 -5.78
CA ALA A 14 0.19 -11.08 -4.86
C ALA A 14 1.43 -11.45 -4.03
N GLY A 15 2.60 -11.51 -4.65
CA GLY A 15 3.88 -11.77 -3.98
C GLY A 15 4.22 -10.69 -2.97
N ARG A 16 4.08 -9.41 -3.34
CA ARG A 16 4.29 -8.29 -2.41
C ARG A 16 3.28 -8.29 -1.28
N GLY A 17 2.00 -8.56 -1.56
CA GLY A 17 0.96 -8.71 -0.54
C GLY A 17 1.30 -9.79 0.47
N ARG A 18 1.82 -10.95 0.05
CA ARG A 18 2.29 -12.00 0.97
C ARG A 18 3.41 -11.51 1.89
N ASN A 19 4.37 -10.75 1.38
CA ASN A 19 5.43 -10.17 2.20
C ASN A 19 4.86 -9.20 3.24
N VAL A 20 3.88 -8.38 2.84
CA VAL A 20 3.19 -7.46 3.76
C VAL A 20 2.44 -8.20 4.87
N VAL A 21 1.73 -9.30 4.54
CA VAL A 21 1.10 -10.16 5.56
C VAL A 21 2.14 -10.65 6.55
N SER A 22 3.27 -11.15 6.05
CA SER A 22 4.34 -11.72 6.88
C SER A 22 5.00 -10.68 7.79
N ASN A 23 5.26 -9.48 7.27
CA ASN A 23 6.03 -8.44 7.95
C ASN A 23 5.19 -7.57 8.90
N HIS A 24 3.87 -7.49 8.68
CA HIS A 24 2.99 -6.58 9.41
C HIS A 24 1.73 -7.24 9.98
N GLY A 25 1.51 -8.52 9.72
CA GLY A 25 0.32 -9.25 10.16
C GLY A 25 -0.98 -8.65 9.64
N LEU A 26 -0.98 -8.03 8.45
CA LEU A 26 -2.19 -7.43 7.87
C LEU A 26 -3.14 -8.48 7.28
N ARG A 27 -4.43 -8.14 7.17
CA ARG A 27 -5.42 -8.98 6.48
C ARG A 27 -5.22 -8.88 4.97
N SER A 28 -5.77 -9.83 4.21
CA SER A 28 -5.49 -9.99 2.79
C SER A 28 -5.72 -8.73 1.95
N LEU A 29 -6.84 -8.02 2.13
CA LEU A 29 -7.12 -6.80 1.36
C LEU A 29 -6.19 -5.64 1.74
N ASP A 30 -5.92 -5.44 3.03
CA ASP A 30 -4.98 -4.42 3.51
C ASP A 30 -3.55 -4.69 3.00
N ALA A 31 -3.17 -5.97 2.96
CA ALA A 31 -1.87 -6.39 2.48
C ALA A 31 -1.73 -6.21 0.97
N VAL A 32 -2.77 -6.53 0.18
CA VAL A 32 -2.82 -6.24 -1.25
C VAL A 32 -2.76 -4.74 -1.50
N HIS A 33 -3.49 -3.93 -0.72
CA HIS A 33 -3.48 -2.48 -0.86
C HIS A 33 -2.11 -1.88 -0.59
N LEU A 34 -1.49 -2.18 0.56
CA LEU A 34 -0.15 -1.70 0.88
C LEU A 34 0.90 -2.24 -0.10
N GLY A 35 0.81 -3.52 -0.47
CA GLY A 35 1.72 -4.12 -1.43
C GLY A 35 1.64 -3.47 -2.81
N THR A 36 0.43 -3.13 -3.25
CA THR A 36 0.20 -2.37 -4.49
C THR A 36 0.85 -0.99 -4.42
N ALA A 37 0.65 -0.27 -3.31
CA ALA A 37 1.24 1.07 -3.14
C ALA A 37 2.78 1.03 -3.16
N ILE A 38 3.40 0.01 -2.56
CA ILE A 38 4.86 -0.16 -2.59
C ILE A 38 5.36 -0.33 -4.02
N LEU A 39 4.75 -1.25 -4.78
CA LEU A 39 5.12 -1.49 -6.18
C LEU A 39 4.90 -0.26 -7.05
N LEU A 40 3.81 0.47 -6.83
CA LEU A 40 3.52 1.69 -7.58
C LEU A 40 4.56 2.78 -7.29
N ARG A 41 4.93 2.98 -6.01
CA ARG A 41 5.98 3.94 -5.61
C ARG A 41 7.33 3.59 -6.25
N GLU A 42 7.70 2.31 -6.24
CA GLU A 42 8.92 1.80 -6.88
C GLU A 42 8.89 2.02 -8.39
N SER A 43 7.77 1.72 -9.06
CA SER A 43 7.62 1.88 -10.51
C SER A 43 7.60 3.32 -10.98
N LEU A 44 7.02 4.24 -10.20
CA LEU A 44 6.93 5.66 -10.55
C LEU A 44 8.21 6.42 -10.19
N GLY A 45 9.06 5.88 -9.30
CA GLY A 45 10.24 6.58 -8.79
C GLY A 45 9.89 7.89 -8.06
N ALA A 46 8.67 8.01 -7.55
CA ALA A 46 8.13 9.24 -6.95
C ALA A 46 7.45 8.93 -5.62
N GLU A 47 7.48 9.88 -4.69
CA GLU A 47 6.71 9.76 -3.46
C GLU A 47 5.22 9.83 -3.76
N ILE A 48 4.48 8.84 -3.24
CA ILE A 48 3.02 8.83 -3.25
C ILE A 48 2.54 8.80 -1.79
N PRO A 49 1.59 9.67 -1.38
CA PRO A 49 1.00 9.56 -0.06
C PRO A 49 0.09 8.33 0.03
N PHE A 50 0.01 7.74 1.21
CA PHE A 50 -0.89 6.61 1.49
C PHE A 50 -2.08 7.10 2.32
N LEU A 51 -3.28 7.05 1.75
CA LEU A 51 -4.51 7.45 2.45
C LEU A 51 -5.16 6.22 3.08
N THR A 52 -5.43 6.26 4.38
CA THR A 52 -6.28 5.27 5.06
C THR A 52 -6.86 5.84 6.34
N VAL A 53 -8.04 5.38 6.73
CA VAL A 53 -8.65 5.63 8.04
C VAL A 53 -8.43 4.47 9.02
N ASP A 54 -7.83 3.37 8.56
CA ASP A 54 -7.48 2.23 9.41
C ASP A 54 -6.12 2.46 10.07
N ALA A 55 -6.12 2.57 11.40
CA ALA A 55 -4.92 2.85 12.18
C ALA A 55 -3.85 1.74 12.09
N ARG A 56 -4.25 0.48 11.93
CA ARG A 56 -3.32 -0.66 11.81
C ARG A 56 -2.61 -0.60 10.46
N LEU A 57 -3.35 -0.36 9.38
CA LEU A 57 -2.80 -0.17 8.05
C LEU A 57 -1.95 1.10 7.95
N ALA A 58 -2.39 2.20 8.58
CA ALA A 58 -1.59 3.43 8.68
C ALA A 58 -0.23 3.17 9.36
N GLY A 59 -0.22 2.42 10.47
CA GLY A 59 1.01 2.03 11.14
C GLY A 59 1.93 1.18 10.27
N ALA A 60 1.39 0.25 9.49
CA ALA A 60 2.18 -0.55 8.54
C ALA A 60 2.74 0.31 7.40
N ALA A 61 1.92 1.17 6.79
CA ALA A 61 2.35 2.07 5.73
C ALA A 61 3.47 3.03 6.18
N ARG A 62 3.39 3.56 7.41
CA ARG A 62 4.48 4.37 8.01
C ARG A 62 5.79 3.58 8.13
N ARG A 63 5.73 2.32 8.56
CA ARG A 63 6.93 1.45 8.65
C ARG A 63 7.53 1.12 7.28
N GLU A 64 6.71 1.10 6.24
CA GLU A 64 7.13 0.99 4.82
C GLU A 64 7.57 2.34 4.22
N GLY A 65 7.68 3.40 5.04
CA GLY A 65 8.19 4.71 4.64
C GLY A 65 7.18 5.59 3.90
N PHE A 66 5.88 5.29 3.95
CA PHE A 66 4.87 6.18 3.37
C PHE A 66 4.56 7.37 4.28
N LYS A 67 4.39 8.53 3.66
CA LYS A 67 3.62 9.62 4.27
C LYS A 67 2.15 9.21 4.31
N VAL A 68 1.61 8.99 5.50
CA VAL A 68 0.19 8.65 5.66
C VAL A 68 -0.65 9.91 5.79
N ILE A 69 -1.74 9.97 5.03
CA ILE A 69 -2.81 10.93 5.19
C ILE A 69 -3.90 10.24 6.00
N GLU A 70 -4.22 10.77 7.16
CA GLU A 70 -5.39 10.36 7.94
C GLU A 70 -6.56 11.24 7.49
N ALA A 71 -7.72 10.64 7.22
CA ALA A 71 -8.93 11.42 6.99
C ALA A 71 -9.56 11.70 8.36
N GLU A 72 -9.76 12.99 8.66
CA GLU A 72 -10.59 13.45 9.80
C GLU A 72 -12.07 13.11 9.59
#